data_AF-A0A3B0WKR8-F1
#
_entry.id   AF-A0A3B0WKR8-F1
#
_cell.length_a   1.000
_cell.length_b   1.000
_cell.length_c   1.000
_cell.angle_alpha   90.00
_cell.angle_beta   90.00
_cell.angle_gamma   90.00
#
_symmetry.space_group_name_H-M   'P 1'
#
loop_
_entity.id
_entity.type
_entity.pdbx_description
1 polymer ?
#
loop_
_entity_poly.entity_id
_entity_poly.type
_entity_poly.pdbx_seq_one_letter_code
_entity_poly.pdbx_strand_id
1 'polypeptide(L)'
;MKIHFNEAIMKHAKIYAAVVLASVLLAGCASYSDSDNAATASTSSSSATKETYNAAVADAKKAINTAKRANYVWRDSGKILKKAAKAAGKGDYKAATKLANKAKRQGEMALAQSKSQASAGPL
;
A
#
# COMPACT_ATOMS: atom_id res chain seq x y z
N MET A 1 -18.74 26.68 18.81
CA MET A 1 -18.44 26.62 17.37
C MET A 1 -18.15 25.16 17.01
N LYS A 2 -19.13 24.48 16.40
CA LYS A 2 -19.08 23.04 16.09
C LYS A 2 -18.54 22.87 14.67
N ILE A 3 -17.28 22.47 14.55
CA ILE A 3 -16.68 22.16 13.26
C ILE A 3 -17.00 20.68 12.98
N HIS A 4 -18.07 20.48 12.22
CA HIS A 4 -18.47 19.18 11.68
C HIS A 4 -17.50 18.81 10.56
N PHE A 5 -16.44 18.06 10.86
CA PHE A 5 -15.65 17.38 9.83
C PHE A 5 -16.33 16.05 9.51
N ASN A 6 -17.37 16.14 8.67
CA ASN A 6 -18.02 14.99 8.05
C ASN A 6 -17.15 14.44 6.91
N GLU A 7 -17.23 13.13 6.77
CA GLU A 7 -16.65 12.25 5.75
C GLU A 7 -16.40 12.87 4.37
N ALA A 8 -15.14 12.85 3.92
CA ALA A 8 -14.80 12.74 2.51
C ALA A 8 -13.81 11.58 2.35
N ILE A 9 -14.30 10.38 2.66
CA ILE A 9 -13.68 9.12 2.24
C ILE A 9 -13.59 9.19 0.72
N MET A 10 -12.35 9.14 0.21
CA MET A 10 -12.01 8.97 -1.19
C MET A 10 -12.86 7.86 -1.82
N LYS A 11 -13.92 8.27 -2.52
CA LYS A 11 -14.74 7.47 -3.43
C LYS A 11 -14.73 8.16 -4.79
N HIS A 12 -13.58 8.17 -5.45
CA HIS A 12 -13.48 8.49 -6.88
C HIS A 12 -13.40 7.19 -7.68
N ALA A 13 -14.47 6.41 -7.59
CA ALA A 13 -14.81 5.35 -8.52
C ALA A 13 -16.02 5.82 -9.33
N LYS A 14 -15.75 6.57 -10.40
CA LYS A 14 -16.68 6.92 -11.50
C LYS A 14 -15.78 7.06 -12.74
N ILE A 15 -15.56 6.00 -13.49
CA ILE A 15 -16.29 5.70 -14.73
C ILE A 15 -16.45 6.97 -15.57
N TYR A 16 -15.39 7.35 -16.27
CA TYR A 16 -15.50 8.15 -17.49
C TYR A 16 -15.53 7.16 -18.66
N ALA A 17 -16.73 6.65 -18.94
CA ALA A 17 -17.04 6.11 -20.25
C ALA A 17 -17.40 7.30 -21.15
N ALA A 18 -16.59 7.58 -22.15
CA ALA A 18 -17.08 8.06 -23.45
C ALA A 18 -15.94 8.19 -24.48
N VAL A 19 -16.00 7.28 -25.45
CA VAL A 19 -15.92 7.56 -26.89
C VAL A 19 -14.66 8.25 -27.42
N VAL A 20 -13.78 7.46 -28.05
CA VAL A 20 -13.15 7.88 -29.31
C VAL A 20 -13.32 6.78 -30.36
N LEU A 21 -14.29 7.05 -31.23
CA LEU A 21 -14.44 6.72 -32.64
C LEU A 21 -13.36 5.82 -33.28
N ALA A 22 -13.79 4.64 -33.72
CA ALA A 22 -13.02 3.75 -34.59
C ALA A 22 -12.82 4.37 -35.99
N SER A 23 -11.61 4.25 -36.55
CA SER A 23 -11.33 4.25 -37.99
C SER A 23 -9.98 3.59 -38.27
N VAL A 24 -10.06 2.27 -38.48
CA VAL A 24 -9.26 1.34 -39.30
C VAL A 24 -8.08 1.92 -40.10
N LEU A 25 -6.94 1.20 -40.12
CA LEU A 25 -6.24 0.75 -41.35
C LEU A 25 -5.25 -0.39 -41.01
N LEU A 26 -5.47 -1.56 -41.62
CA LEU A 26 -4.57 -2.73 -41.59
C LEU A 26 -3.38 -2.49 -42.52
N ALA A 27 -2.16 -2.46 -41.97
CA ALA A 27 -0.92 -2.79 -42.67
C ALA A 27 0.08 -3.36 -41.65
N GLY A 28 0.53 -4.60 -41.89
CA GLY A 28 1.26 -5.39 -40.91
C GLY A 28 2.72 -4.97 -40.70
N CYS A 29 3.16 -5.08 -39.45
CA CYS A 29 4.38 -5.78 -39.07
C CYS A 29 4.22 -6.26 -37.62
N ALA A 30 4.70 -7.46 -37.34
CA ALA A 30 4.53 -8.15 -36.07
C ALA A 30 5.08 -7.35 -34.87
N SER A 31 4.48 -7.61 -33.70
CA SER A 31 4.83 -7.09 -32.36
C SER A 31 4.02 -5.88 -31.89
N TYR A 32 2.72 -6.09 -31.68
CA TYR A 32 2.01 -5.40 -30.60
C TYR A 32 1.31 -6.48 -29.79
N SER A 33 2.04 -7.06 -28.84
CA SER A 33 1.44 -7.80 -27.75
C SER A 33 0.61 -6.80 -26.96
N ASP A 34 -0.71 -6.86 -27.18
CA ASP A 34 -1.71 -6.20 -26.37
C ASP A 34 -1.38 -6.52 -24.92
N SER A 35 -0.84 -5.52 -24.23
CA SER A 35 -0.45 -5.61 -22.84
C SER A 35 -1.70 -5.42 -22.00
N ASP A 36 -2.64 -6.36 -22.17
CA ASP A 36 -3.43 -6.87 -21.08
C ASP A 36 -2.43 -7.32 -20.01
N ASN A 37 -2.02 -6.36 -19.18
CA ASN A 37 -1.34 -6.63 -17.93
C ASN A 37 -2.41 -7.18 -16.97
N ALA A 38 -3.00 -8.32 -17.37
CA ALA A 38 -3.15 -9.45 -16.49
C ALA A 38 -1.75 -9.76 -15.96
N ALA A 39 -1.29 -8.93 -15.03
CA ALA A 39 -0.36 -9.32 -14.01
C ALA A 39 -1.05 -10.49 -13.31
N THR A 40 -0.83 -11.67 -13.87
CA THR A 40 -0.75 -12.92 -13.13
C THR A 40 0.42 -12.68 -12.18
N ALA A 41 0.15 -11.89 -11.15
CA ALA A 41 0.82 -12.02 -9.89
C ALA A 41 0.48 -13.44 -9.51
N SER A 42 1.40 -14.34 -9.86
CA SER A 42 1.60 -15.64 -9.26
C SER A 42 1.69 -15.37 -7.76
N THR A 43 0.51 -15.22 -7.17
CA THR A 43 0.31 -15.23 -5.75
C THR A 43 0.53 -16.68 -5.44
N SER A 44 1.80 -17.03 -5.26
CA SER A 44 2.18 -18.19 -4.49
C SER A 44 1.43 -18.01 -3.17
N SER A 45 0.25 -18.61 -3.12
CA SER A 45 -0.68 -18.63 -2.01
C SER A 45 -0.07 -19.54 -0.96
N SER A 46 1.10 -19.13 -0.47
CA SER A 46 1.61 -19.58 0.81
C SER A 46 0.51 -19.22 1.80
N SER A 47 -0.09 -20.26 2.36
CA SER A 47 -1.00 -20.11 3.47
C SER A 47 -0.27 -19.30 4.53
N ALA A 48 -0.76 -18.11 4.84
CA ALA A 48 -0.10 -17.24 5.81
C ALA A 48 -0.10 -17.95 7.16
N THR A 49 1.08 -18.40 7.60
CA THR A 49 1.29 -19.04 8.90
C THR A 49 1.68 -18.02 9.97
N LYS A 50 1.74 -18.48 11.23
CA LYS A 50 2.25 -17.68 12.34
C LYS A 50 3.67 -17.17 12.09
N GLU A 51 4.51 -17.98 11.46
CA GLU A 51 5.89 -17.66 11.10
C GLU A 51 5.93 -16.54 10.06
N THR A 52 5.08 -16.61 9.03
CA THR A 52 4.98 -15.52 8.03
C THR A 52 4.52 -14.20 8.66
N TYR A 53 3.58 -14.26 9.60
CA TYR A 53 3.15 -13.09 10.38
C TYR A 53 4.29 -12.54 11.24
N ASN A 54 5.04 -13.40 11.93
CA ASN A 54 6.15 -12.99 12.79
C ASN A 54 7.26 -12.31 11.98
N ALA A 55 7.59 -12.83 10.80
CA ALA A 55 8.52 -12.17 9.89
C ALA A 55 7.99 -10.79 9.45
N ALA A 56 6.73 -10.74 9.00
CA ALA A 56 6.11 -9.49 8.54
C ALA A 56 6.01 -8.42 9.65
N VAL A 57 5.72 -8.80 10.89
CA VAL A 57 5.63 -7.85 12.01
C VAL A 57 7.01 -7.35 12.44
N ALA A 58 8.06 -8.19 12.35
CA ALA A 58 9.44 -7.78 12.60
C ALA A 58 9.90 -6.74 11.58
N ASP A 59 9.66 -7.00 10.29
CA ASP A 59 9.91 -6.06 9.19
C ASP A 59 9.18 -4.74 9.38
N ALA A 60 7.88 -4.80 9.70
CA ALA A 60 7.07 -3.61 9.93
C ALA A 60 7.60 -2.77 11.10
N LYS A 61 7.98 -3.40 12.21
CA LYS A 61 8.61 -2.73 13.36
C LYS A 61 9.94 -2.08 12.96
N LYS A 62 10.79 -2.77 12.19
CA LYS A 62 12.06 -2.24 11.70
C LYS A 62 11.86 -0.98 10.83
N ALA A 63 10.93 -1.04 9.88
CA ALA A 63 10.61 0.10 9.01
C ALA A 63 10.09 1.30 9.81
N ILE A 64 9.09 1.07 10.69
CA ILE A 64 8.50 2.11 11.53
C ILE A 64 9.53 2.72 12.48
N ASN A 65 10.39 1.91 13.11
CA ASN A 65 11.44 2.41 13.99
C ASN A 65 12.47 3.25 13.23
N THR A 66 12.78 2.88 11.98
CA THR A 66 13.68 3.66 11.14
C THR A 66 13.09 5.03 10.81
N ALA A 67 11.82 5.06 10.44
CA ALA A 67 11.08 6.29 10.21
C ALA A 67 10.96 7.14 11.49
N LYS A 68 10.70 6.51 12.64
CA LYS A 68 10.66 7.16 13.95
C LYS A 68 12.00 7.81 14.34
N ARG A 69 13.13 7.14 14.07
CA ARG A 69 14.48 7.72 14.32
C ARG A 69 14.75 8.96 13.47
N ALA A 70 14.12 9.06 12.29
CA ALA A 70 14.17 10.27 11.48
C ALA A 70 13.20 11.37 11.96
N ASN A 71 12.37 11.13 12.98
CA ASN A 71 11.21 11.96 13.39
C ASN A 71 10.05 11.99 12.37
N TYR A 72 10.02 11.04 11.44
CA TYR A 72 8.97 10.91 10.42
C TYR A 72 8.23 9.60 10.61
N VAL A 73 7.28 9.54 11.54
CA VAL A 73 6.43 8.36 11.72
C VAL A 73 4.96 8.74 11.69
N TRP A 74 4.18 8.05 10.87
CA TRP A 74 2.75 8.27 10.81
C TRP A 74 2.03 7.51 11.92
N ARG A 75 1.11 8.20 12.62
CA ARG A 75 0.32 7.65 13.73
C ARG A 75 -0.43 6.36 13.36
N ASP A 76 -0.89 6.23 12.12
CA ASP A 76 -1.67 5.07 11.67
C ASP A 76 -0.85 3.79 11.57
N SER A 77 0.46 3.88 11.34
CA SER A 77 1.34 2.70 11.22
C SER A 77 1.33 1.86 12.52
N GLY A 78 1.41 2.53 13.68
CA GLY A 78 1.28 1.91 14.99
C GLY A 78 -0.13 1.34 15.27
N LYS A 79 -1.19 2.04 14.83
CA LYS A 79 -2.56 1.51 14.96
C LYS A 79 -2.78 0.26 14.10
N ILE A 80 -2.21 0.21 12.90
CA ILE A 80 -2.27 -0.95 12.01
C ILE A 80 -1.52 -2.12 12.63
N LEU A 81 -0.35 -1.91 13.24
CA LEU A 81 0.36 -2.97 13.98
C LEU A 81 -0.48 -3.54 15.13
N LYS A 82 -1.18 -2.69 15.89
CA LYS A 82 -2.12 -3.16 16.92
C LYS A 82 -3.26 -4.00 16.34
N LYS A 83 -3.81 -3.59 15.18
CA LYS A 83 -4.82 -4.40 14.46
C LYS A 83 -4.25 -5.73 13.97
N ALA A 84 -3.01 -5.75 13.47
CA ALA A 84 -2.32 -6.96 13.06
C ALA A 84 -2.16 -7.95 14.21
N ALA A 85 -1.72 -7.47 15.38
CA ALA A 85 -1.61 -8.28 16.60
C ALA A 85 -2.97 -8.84 17.06
N LYS A 86 -4.03 -8.04 17.00
CA LYS A 86 -5.39 -8.51 17.31
C LYS A 86 -5.88 -9.60 16.35
N ALA A 87 -5.57 -9.49 15.06
CA ALA A 87 -5.92 -10.53 14.08
C ALA A 87 -5.12 -11.83 14.33
N ALA A 88 -3.81 -11.72 14.58
CA ALA A 88 -2.97 -12.87 14.91
C ALA A 88 -3.42 -13.57 16.21
N GLY A 89 -3.85 -12.81 17.22
CA GLY A 89 -4.40 -13.38 18.46
C GLY A 89 -5.71 -14.16 18.26
N LYS A 90 -6.40 -13.95 17.13
CA LYS A 90 -7.57 -14.73 16.70
C LYS A 90 -7.22 -15.89 15.76
N GLY A 91 -5.94 -16.12 15.50
CA GLY A 91 -5.47 -17.10 14.51
C GLY A 91 -5.61 -16.66 13.06
N ASP A 92 -6.09 -15.44 12.78
CA ASP A 92 -6.20 -14.91 11.42
C ASP A 92 -4.85 -14.34 10.95
N TYR A 93 -3.89 -15.24 10.73
CA TYR A 93 -2.54 -14.89 10.30
C TYR A 93 -2.52 -14.27 8.89
N LYS A 94 -3.50 -14.59 8.03
CA LYS A 94 -3.63 -13.96 6.71
C LYS A 94 -3.96 -12.48 6.82
N ALA A 95 -4.96 -12.10 7.61
CA ALA A 95 -5.25 -10.69 7.83
C ALA A 95 -4.14 -10.01 8.62
N ALA A 96 -3.55 -10.69 9.60
CA ALA A 96 -2.45 -10.16 10.40
C ALA A 96 -1.23 -9.82 9.54
N THR A 97 -0.78 -10.73 8.66
CA THR A 97 0.33 -10.50 7.73
C THR A 97 0.02 -9.36 6.76
N LYS A 98 -1.21 -9.28 6.22
CA LYS A 98 -1.62 -8.16 5.35
C LYS A 98 -1.56 -6.81 6.06
N LEU A 99 -1.99 -6.76 7.33
CA LEU A 99 -1.92 -5.55 8.15
C LEU A 99 -0.47 -5.19 8.49
N ALA A 100 0.36 -6.16 8.87
CA ALA A 100 1.79 -5.95 9.13
C ALA A 100 2.49 -5.37 7.89
N ASN A 101 2.27 -5.95 6.70
CA ASN A 101 2.83 -5.45 5.44
C ASN A 101 2.33 -4.04 5.09
N LYS A 102 1.08 -3.69 5.42
CA LYS A 102 0.59 -2.32 5.28
C LYS A 102 1.32 -1.35 6.21
N ALA A 103 1.56 -1.75 7.46
CA ALA A 103 2.31 -0.95 8.43
C ALA A 103 3.78 -0.76 8.00
N LYS A 104 4.41 -1.81 7.47
CA LYS A 104 5.75 -1.76 6.86
C LYS A 104 5.83 -0.66 5.79
N ARG A 105 4.93 -0.71 4.80
CA ARG A 105 4.87 0.30 3.73
C ARG A 105 4.71 1.72 4.26
N GLN A 106 3.90 1.93 5.31
CA GLN A 106 3.77 3.25 5.92
C GLN A 106 5.06 3.73 6.59
N GLY A 107 5.82 2.84 7.23
CA GLY A 107 7.14 3.17 7.76
C GLY A 107 8.13 3.54 6.66
N GLU A 108 8.15 2.77 5.57
CA GLU A 108 9.02 3.04 4.41
C GLU A 108 8.68 4.37 3.73
N MET A 109 7.39 4.66 3.51
CA MET A 109 6.93 5.93 2.94
C MET A 109 7.25 7.12 3.83
N ALA A 110 7.10 6.98 5.15
CA ALA A 110 7.44 8.07 6.07
C ALA A 110 8.95 8.36 6.09
N LEU A 111 9.79 7.32 5.98
CA LEU A 111 11.23 7.50 5.79
C LEU A 111 11.58 8.12 4.42
N ALA A 112 10.85 7.77 3.36
CA ALA A 112 11.04 8.42 2.06
C ALA A 112 10.66 9.91 2.14
N GLN A 113 9.54 10.22 2.80
CA GLN A 113 9.10 11.59 3.05
C GLN A 113 10.15 12.39 3.83
N SER A 114 10.80 11.80 4.84
CA SER A 114 11.87 12.49 5.59
C SER A 114 13.02 12.94 4.68
N LYS A 115 13.41 12.08 3.74
CA LYS A 115 14.48 12.38 2.79
C LYS A 115 14.06 13.47 1.81
N SER A 116 12.86 13.37 1.25
CA SER A 116 12.35 14.38 0.31
C SER A 116 12.21 15.76 0.94
N GLN A 117 11.81 15.85 2.21
CA GLN A 117 11.71 17.12 2.93
C GLN A 117 13.08 17.67 3.36
N ALA A 118 14.05 16.81 3.68
CA ALA A 118 15.42 17.25 3.92
C ALA A 118 16.06 17.90 2.68
N SER A 119 15.68 17.42 1.48
CA SER A 119 16.14 17.98 0.20
C SER A 119 15.40 19.23 -0.25
N ALA A 120 14.27 19.58 0.37
CA ALA A 120 13.38 20.62 -0.15
C ALA A 120 13.83 22.05 0.13
N GLY A 121 14.73 22.28 1.10
CA GLY A 121 15.25 23.61 1.48
C GLY A 121 14.17 24.61 1.96
N PRO A 122 14.53 25.70 2.67
CA PRO A 122 13.64 26.85 2.80
C PRO A 122 13.47 27.50 1.41
N LEU A 123 12.23 27.89 1.08
CA LEU A 123 11.95 28.82 -0.02
C LEU A 123 12.53 30.21 0.29
#